data_AF-A0A9R0S5D6-F1
#
_entry.id   AF-A0A9R0S5D6-F1
#
_cell.length_a   1.000
_cell.length_b   1.000
_cell.length_c   1.000
_cell.angle_alpha   90.00
_cell.angle_beta   90.00
_cell.angle_gamma   90.00
#
_symmetry.space_group_name_H-M   'P 1'
#
loop_
_entity.id
_entity.type
_entity.pdbx_description
1 polymer ?
#
loop_
_entity_poly.entity_id
_entity_poly.type
_entity_poly.pdbx_seq_one_letter_code
_entity_poly.pdbx_strand_id
1 'polypeptide(L)'
;MEDCAATPVRRPADPSSPSPTPSPLSLRQWRPAAQRNLRNQWSRLLAAKTRWLDAAASGRSHAATLVNAYLSRSYMPGMDLGVLKDMPRIRDRASAKLTHKEVQCREMLLSAYKEMVCAMSDLVKASHAMRCFSKVSSGSPLVRFTDRQDDLNDLGDGGGAPVYRWISMLEFENLAKELVEMFVSELRLKRIGLGSGDSFPLPENWKADVLQARRPGHTPSHEVLQVYLTSWLANVNIKTSRIDEIFELVEEEMQIKLR
;
A
#
# COMPACT_ATOMS: atom_id res chain seq x y z
N MET A 1 51.02 -6.92 57.14
CA MET A 1 50.35 -8.19 56.83
C MET A 1 48.90 -7.85 56.56
N GLU A 2 48.61 -7.65 55.27
CA GLU A 2 47.30 -7.33 54.72
C GLU A 2 46.46 -8.62 54.65
N ASP A 3 45.25 -8.60 55.19
CA ASP A 3 44.26 -9.66 55.01
C ASP A 3 43.31 -9.29 53.86
N CYS A 4 43.40 -10.07 52.78
CA CYS A 4 42.57 -9.99 51.59
C CYS A 4 41.13 -10.49 51.88
N ALA A 5 40.14 -9.61 51.75
CA ALA A 5 38.73 -9.99 51.77
C ALA A 5 38.29 -10.52 50.40
N ALA A 6 37.90 -11.80 50.33
CA ALA A 6 37.38 -12.44 49.14
C ALA A 6 35.95 -11.96 48.80
N THR A 7 35.76 -11.52 47.56
CA THR A 7 34.49 -11.06 46.98
C THR A 7 33.58 -12.26 46.65
N PRO A 8 32.27 -12.25 46.96
CA PRO A 8 31.39 -13.34 46.55
C PRO A 8 31.02 -13.21 45.07
N VAL A 9 31.35 -14.23 44.29
CA VAL A 9 31.03 -14.39 42.87
C VAL A 9 29.51 -14.55 42.70
N ARG A 10 28.88 -13.62 41.97
CA ARG A 10 27.45 -13.63 41.61
C ARG A 10 27.21 -14.72 40.55
N ARG A 11 26.33 -15.69 40.83
CA ARG A 11 25.96 -16.74 39.86
C ARG A 11 25.30 -16.14 38.60
N PRO A 12 25.47 -16.76 37.41
CA PRO A 12 24.72 -16.39 36.22
C PRO A 12 23.21 -16.62 36.45
N ALA A 13 22.38 -15.69 36.00
CA ALA A 13 20.93 -15.80 36.06
C ALA A 13 20.41 -16.90 35.12
N ASP A 14 19.52 -17.76 35.63
CA ASP A 14 18.78 -18.76 34.85
C ASP A 14 17.86 -18.10 33.81
N PRO A 15 17.79 -18.62 32.56
CA PRO A 15 16.86 -18.16 31.55
C PRO A 15 15.57 -19.00 31.60
N SER A 16 14.64 -18.66 32.50
CA SER A 16 13.30 -19.24 32.49
C SER A 16 12.31 -18.40 33.30
N SER A 17 11.78 -17.35 32.67
CA SER A 17 10.48 -16.79 33.07
C SER A 17 9.56 -16.82 31.86
N PRO A 18 8.49 -17.63 31.86
CA PRO A 18 7.46 -17.53 30.85
C PRO A 18 6.80 -16.15 30.98
N SER A 19 6.53 -15.50 29.84
CA SER A 19 5.81 -14.23 29.79
C SER A 19 4.55 -14.29 30.66
N PRO A 20 4.28 -13.28 31.49
CA PRO A 20 3.16 -13.32 32.41
C PRO A 20 1.84 -13.39 31.62
N THR A 21 1.10 -14.48 31.79
CA THR A 21 -0.25 -14.61 31.24
C THR A 21 -1.10 -13.43 31.73
N PRO A 22 -1.76 -12.66 30.84
CA PRO A 22 -2.51 -11.48 31.24
C PRO A 22 -3.67 -11.86 32.16
N SER A 23 -3.90 -11.04 33.19
CA SER A 23 -4.99 -11.25 34.13
C SER A 23 -6.37 -11.18 33.45
N PRO A 24 -7.39 -11.92 33.91
CA PRO A 24 -8.73 -11.86 33.33
C PRO A 24 -9.33 -10.44 33.29
N LEU A 25 -8.99 -9.60 34.27
CA LEU A 25 -9.43 -8.21 34.35
C LEU A 25 -8.79 -7.33 33.27
N SER A 26 -7.49 -7.51 32.98
CA SER A 26 -6.82 -6.73 31.93
C SER A 26 -7.35 -7.11 30.55
N LEU A 27 -7.58 -8.40 30.30
CA LEU A 27 -8.20 -8.89 29.06
C LEU A 27 -9.60 -8.32 28.84
N ARG A 28 -10.43 -8.29 29.89
CA ARG A 28 -11.80 -7.75 29.81
C ARG A 28 -11.81 -6.25 29.47
N GLN A 29 -10.82 -5.49 29.93
CA GLN A 29 -10.68 -4.07 29.64
C GLN A 29 -10.09 -3.81 28.24
N TRP A 30 -9.11 -4.62 27.84
CA TRP A 30 -8.44 -4.50 26.55
C TRP A 30 -9.34 -4.88 25.37
N ARG A 31 -10.10 -5.97 25.47
CA ARG A 31 -10.84 -6.55 24.33
C ARG A 31 -11.79 -5.55 23.64
N PRO A 32 -12.62 -4.76 24.34
CA PRO A 32 -13.48 -3.76 23.68
C PRO A 32 -12.71 -2.64 22.99
N ALA A 33 -11.51 -2.30 23.46
CA ALA A 33 -10.66 -1.32 22.79
C ALA A 33 -10.01 -1.93 21.54
N ALA A 34 -9.48 -3.15 21.66
CA ALA A 34 -8.90 -3.90 20.55
C ALA A 34 -9.91 -4.12 19.40
N GLN A 35 -11.13 -4.57 19.70
CA GLN A 35 -12.19 -4.76 18.70
C GLN A 35 -12.54 -3.45 17.98
N ARG A 36 -12.64 -2.32 18.71
CA ARG A 36 -12.90 -1.02 18.08
C ARG A 36 -11.75 -0.58 17.19
N ASN A 37 -10.51 -0.74 17.66
CA ASN A 37 -9.34 -0.41 16.86
C ASN A 37 -9.29 -1.24 15.58
N LEU A 38 -9.46 -2.55 15.68
CA LEU A 38 -9.49 -3.45 14.52
C LEU A 38 -10.55 -3.03 13.50
N ARG A 39 -11.80 -2.77 13.92
CA ARG A 39 -12.85 -2.29 12.99
C ARG A 39 -12.43 -0.99 12.29
N ASN A 40 -11.82 -0.05 13.03
CA ASN A 40 -11.38 1.22 12.47
C ASN A 40 -10.25 1.02 11.45
N GLN A 41 -9.21 0.26 11.80
CA GLN A 41 -8.09 0.01 10.87
C GLN A 41 -8.54 -0.83 9.67
N TRP A 42 -9.42 -1.80 9.87
CA TRP A 42 -10.00 -2.59 8.78
C TRP A 42 -10.81 -1.72 7.80
N SER A 43 -11.63 -0.80 8.33
CA SER A 43 -12.35 0.17 7.50
C SER A 43 -11.39 1.06 6.68
N ARG A 44 -10.24 1.42 7.27
CA ARG A 44 -9.19 2.19 6.56
C ARG A 44 -8.49 1.35 5.48
N LEU A 45 -8.23 0.06 5.74
CA LEU A 45 -7.71 -0.85 4.73
C LEU A 45 -8.67 -0.98 3.55
N LEU A 46 -9.98 -1.16 3.82
CA LEU A 46 -10.99 -1.23 2.78
C LEU A 46 -11.04 0.05 1.94
N ALA A 47 -11.09 1.22 2.59
CA ALA A 47 -11.11 2.50 1.90
C ALA A 47 -9.85 2.72 1.04
N ALA A 48 -8.68 2.33 1.55
CA ALA A 48 -7.42 2.44 0.82
C ALA A 48 -7.34 1.44 -0.35
N LYS A 49 -7.83 0.20 -0.19
CA LYS A 49 -8.00 -0.79 -1.27
C LYS A 49 -8.86 -0.22 -2.40
N THR A 50 -10.03 0.33 -2.08
CA THR A 50 -10.94 0.90 -3.10
C THR A 50 -10.25 2.04 -3.85
N ARG A 51 -9.62 2.97 -3.13
CA ARG A 51 -8.89 4.08 -3.74
C ARG A 51 -7.76 3.61 -4.65
N TRP A 52 -7.02 2.58 -4.24
CA TRP A 52 -5.99 1.96 -5.08
C TRP A 52 -6.58 1.39 -6.37
N LEU A 53 -7.69 0.65 -6.28
CA LEU A 53 -8.33 0.01 -7.44
C LEU A 53 -8.86 1.04 -8.42
N ASP A 54 -9.45 2.12 -7.93
CA ASP A 54 -9.93 3.25 -8.74
C ASP A 54 -8.77 3.94 -9.44
N ALA A 55 -7.70 4.29 -8.71
CA ALA A 55 -6.51 4.91 -9.29
C ALA A 55 -5.85 4.00 -10.35
N ALA A 56 -5.78 2.69 -10.08
CA ALA A 56 -5.29 1.71 -11.05
C ALA A 56 -6.18 1.65 -12.30
N ALA A 57 -7.51 1.75 -12.15
CA ALA A 57 -8.44 1.79 -13.27
C ALA A 57 -8.29 3.06 -14.12
N SER A 58 -8.15 4.22 -13.49
CA SER A 58 -7.85 5.47 -14.18
C SER A 58 -6.52 5.39 -14.92
N GLY A 59 -5.47 4.87 -14.27
CA GLY A 59 -4.16 4.66 -14.89
C GLY A 59 -4.23 3.74 -16.12
N ARG A 60 -4.98 2.64 -16.04
CA ARG A 60 -5.26 1.77 -17.20
C ARG A 60 -5.90 2.52 -18.36
N SER A 61 -6.93 3.31 -18.08
CA SER A 61 -7.63 4.10 -19.10
C SER A 61 -6.68 5.11 -19.77
N HIS A 62 -5.85 5.79 -18.98
CA HIS A 62 -4.87 6.74 -19.50
C HIS A 62 -3.76 6.08 -20.31
N ALA A 63 -3.25 4.91 -19.89
CA ALA A 63 -2.28 4.12 -20.64
C ALA A 63 -2.84 3.66 -21.99
N ALA A 64 -4.07 3.12 -22.00
CA ALA A 64 -4.74 2.72 -23.24
C ALA A 64 -4.93 3.91 -24.20
N THR A 65 -5.39 5.05 -23.67
CA THR A 65 -5.56 6.27 -24.47
C THR A 65 -4.23 6.80 -25.02
N LEU A 66 -3.16 6.74 -24.22
CA LEU A 66 -1.82 7.16 -24.63
C LEU A 66 -1.32 6.32 -25.81
N VAL A 67 -1.42 4.99 -25.73
CA VAL A 67 -0.97 4.13 -26.82
C VAL A 67 -1.84 4.29 -28.06
N ASN A 68 -3.17 4.38 -27.89
CA ASN A 68 -4.07 4.63 -29.02
C ASN A 68 -3.75 5.95 -29.73
N ALA A 69 -3.45 7.02 -28.98
CA ALA A 69 -3.06 8.30 -29.54
C ALA A 69 -1.73 8.22 -30.29
N TYR A 70 -0.74 7.51 -29.72
CA TYR A 70 0.56 7.29 -30.34
C TYR A 70 0.46 6.49 -31.64
N LEU A 71 -0.25 5.37 -31.63
CA LEU A 71 -0.44 4.52 -32.80
C LEU A 71 -1.18 5.31 -33.89
N SER A 72 -2.26 5.99 -33.51
CA SER A 72 -3.02 6.85 -34.43
C SER A 72 -2.13 7.90 -35.07
N ARG A 73 -1.25 8.56 -34.30
CA ARG A 73 -0.31 9.56 -34.84
C ARG A 73 0.72 8.93 -35.79
N SER A 74 1.24 7.76 -35.43
CA SER A 74 2.23 7.03 -36.23
C SER A 74 1.68 6.58 -37.59
N TYR A 75 0.41 6.14 -37.63
CA TYR A 75 -0.26 5.73 -38.87
C TYR A 75 -0.94 6.89 -39.61
N MET A 76 -0.97 8.10 -39.04
CA MET A 76 -1.62 9.27 -39.63
C MET A 76 -1.18 9.59 -41.06
N PRO A 77 0.09 9.43 -41.47
CA PRO A 77 0.50 9.69 -42.85
C PRO A 77 -0.22 8.78 -43.87
N GLY A 78 -0.46 7.51 -43.52
CA GLY A 78 -1.08 6.51 -44.39
C GLY A 78 -2.59 6.33 -44.21
N MET A 79 -3.20 7.00 -43.23
CA MET A 79 -4.62 6.83 -42.91
C MET A 79 -5.51 7.41 -44.01
N ASP A 80 -6.52 6.65 -44.44
CA ASP A 80 -7.57 7.16 -45.33
C ASP A 80 -8.45 8.15 -44.58
N LEU A 81 -8.50 9.38 -45.07
CA LEU A 81 -9.29 10.47 -44.49
C LEU A 81 -10.63 10.66 -45.22
N GLY A 82 -10.90 9.88 -46.28
CA GLY A 82 -12.10 10.00 -47.09
C GLY A 82 -12.28 11.42 -47.64
N VAL A 83 -13.45 12.00 -47.38
CA VAL A 83 -13.80 13.37 -47.80
C VAL A 83 -12.91 14.46 -47.18
N LEU A 84 -12.16 14.15 -46.11
CA LEU A 84 -11.29 15.12 -45.45
C LEU A 84 -9.88 15.18 -46.06
N LYS A 85 -9.53 14.28 -46.98
CA LYS A 85 -8.16 14.19 -47.54
C LYS A 85 -7.70 15.47 -48.26
N ASP A 86 -8.65 16.21 -48.84
CA ASP A 86 -8.40 17.42 -49.61
C ASP A 86 -8.30 18.67 -48.71
N MET A 87 -8.59 18.55 -47.41
CA MET A 87 -8.44 19.66 -46.48
C MET A 87 -6.95 19.94 -46.20
N PRO A 88 -6.45 21.15 -46.51
CA PRO A 88 -5.05 21.47 -46.29
C PRO A 88 -4.70 21.41 -44.80
N ARG A 89 -3.53 20.82 -44.50
CA ARG A 89 -2.97 20.69 -43.14
C ARG A 89 -3.83 19.86 -42.17
N ILE A 90 -4.82 19.10 -42.63
CA ILE A 90 -5.66 18.28 -41.76
C ILE A 90 -4.85 17.24 -40.98
N ARG A 91 -3.89 16.60 -41.66
CA ARG A 91 -2.98 15.61 -41.05
C ARG A 91 -2.09 16.24 -39.99
N ASP A 92 -1.56 17.44 -40.26
CA ASP A 92 -0.72 18.17 -39.30
C ASP A 92 -1.52 18.54 -38.04
N ARG A 93 -2.74 19.08 -38.21
CA ARG A 93 -3.61 19.45 -37.09
C ARG A 93 -4.05 18.23 -36.28
N ALA A 94 -4.41 17.13 -36.94
CA ALA A 94 -4.75 15.87 -36.29
C ALA A 94 -3.55 15.32 -35.50
N SER A 95 -2.36 15.32 -36.10
CA SER A 95 -1.11 14.88 -35.45
C SER A 95 -0.75 15.77 -34.25
N ALA A 96 -0.93 17.08 -34.35
CA ALA A 96 -0.72 18.02 -33.25
C ALA A 96 -1.72 17.76 -32.10
N LYS A 97 -2.99 17.51 -32.41
CA LYS A 97 -4.02 17.15 -31.42
C LYS A 97 -3.68 15.83 -30.71
N LEU A 98 -3.21 14.83 -31.44
CA LEU A 98 -2.78 13.55 -30.88
C LEU A 98 -1.54 13.72 -30.00
N THR A 99 -0.57 14.54 -30.41
CA THR A 99 0.61 14.87 -29.60
C THR A 99 0.21 15.54 -28.27
N HIS A 100 -0.72 16.50 -28.31
CA HIS A 100 -1.26 17.10 -27.10
C HIS A 100 -1.96 16.06 -26.20
N LYS A 101 -2.72 15.14 -26.81
CA LYS A 101 -3.39 14.05 -26.08
C LYS A 101 -2.38 13.11 -25.42
N GLU A 102 -1.28 12.77 -26.08
CA GLU A 102 -0.20 11.98 -25.50
C GLU A 102 0.38 12.65 -24.24
N VAL A 103 0.69 13.94 -24.30
CA VAL A 103 1.24 14.69 -23.15
C VAL A 103 0.26 14.68 -21.99
N GLN A 104 -1.01 15.01 -22.25
CA GLN A 104 -2.06 15.00 -21.23
C GLN A 104 -2.21 13.62 -20.58
N CYS A 105 -2.25 12.54 -21.38
CA CYS A 105 -2.39 11.19 -20.85
C CYS A 105 -1.17 10.76 -20.01
N ARG A 106 0.05 11.20 -20.35
CA ARG A 106 1.24 10.93 -19.53
C ARG A 106 1.17 11.62 -18.17
N GLU A 107 0.72 12.87 -18.12
CA GLU A 107 0.54 13.60 -16.86
C GLU A 107 -0.53 12.94 -15.98
N MET A 108 -1.65 12.52 -16.58
CA MET A 108 -2.71 11.82 -15.86
C MET A 108 -2.29 10.43 -15.39
N LEU A 109 -1.46 9.72 -16.17
CA LEU A 109 -0.87 8.43 -15.77
C LEU A 109 0.03 8.60 -14.54
N LEU A 110 0.87 9.65 -14.53
CA LEU A 110 1.72 9.96 -13.39
C LEU A 110 0.88 10.31 -12.15
N SER A 111 -0.19 11.09 -12.31
CA SER A 111 -1.11 11.40 -11.22
C SER A 111 -1.79 10.14 -10.67
N ALA A 112 -2.28 9.25 -11.53
CA ALA A 112 -2.86 7.96 -11.12
C ALA A 112 -1.84 7.11 -10.33
N TYR A 113 -0.59 7.05 -10.76
CA TYR A 113 0.46 6.38 -10.01
C TYR A 113 0.70 6.98 -8.63
N LYS A 114 0.75 8.31 -8.52
CA LYS A 114 0.92 9.00 -7.24
C LYS A 114 -0.24 8.67 -6.29
N GLU A 115 -1.48 8.63 -6.79
CA GLU A 115 -2.64 8.22 -6.00
C GLU A 115 -2.54 6.78 -5.51
N MET A 116 -2.05 5.86 -6.36
CA MET A 116 -1.76 4.48 -5.94
C MET A 116 -0.71 4.43 -4.82
N VAL A 117 0.37 5.21 -4.91
CA VAL A 117 1.39 5.31 -3.85
C VAL A 117 0.79 5.86 -2.55
N CYS A 118 -0.06 6.88 -2.63
CA CYS A 118 -0.75 7.43 -1.46
C CYS A 118 -1.67 6.39 -0.80
N ALA A 119 -2.49 5.69 -1.60
CA ALA A 119 -3.34 4.60 -1.11
C ALA A 119 -2.53 3.47 -0.47
N MET A 120 -1.38 3.11 -1.05
CA MET A 120 -0.46 2.13 -0.48
C MET A 120 0.10 2.58 0.87
N SER A 121 0.47 3.86 1.01
CA SER A 121 0.92 4.39 2.30
C SER A 121 -0.15 4.25 3.38
N ASP A 122 -1.41 4.47 3.04
CA ASP A 122 -2.53 4.29 3.97
C ASP A 122 -2.78 2.83 4.33
N LEU A 123 -2.66 1.91 3.35
CA LEU A 123 -2.71 0.46 3.60
C LEU A 123 -1.64 0.03 4.62
N VAL A 124 -0.38 0.45 4.41
CA VAL A 124 0.74 0.16 5.31
C VAL A 124 0.51 0.74 6.70
N LYS A 125 0.07 2.00 6.80
CA LYS A 125 -0.21 2.63 8.09
C LYS A 125 -1.31 1.88 8.86
N ALA A 126 -2.39 1.52 8.18
CA ALA A 126 -3.50 0.79 8.79
C ALA A 126 -3.08 -0.63 9.21
N SER A 127 -2.28 -1.35 8.42
CA SER A 127 -1.79 -2.68 8.78
C SER A 127 -0.89 -2.68 10.02
N HIS A 128 -0.03 -1.65 10.16
CA HIS A 128 0.83 -1.52 11.34
C HIS A 128 0.10 -1.05 12.60
N ALA A 129 -1.07 -0.42 12.45
CA ALA A 129 -1.86 0.11 13.55
C ALA A 129 -2.90 -0.89 14.12
N MET A 130 -2.84 -2.18 13.73
CA MET A 130 -3.82 -3.19 14.15
C MET A 130 -3.82 -3.44 15.67
N ARG A 131 -2.63 -3.41 16.28
CA ARG A 131 -2.43 -3.68 17.70
C ARG A 131 -3.03 -2.59 18.60
N CYS A 132 -3.35 -2.96 19.83
CA CYS A 132 -4.00 -2.09 20.80
C CYS A 132 -3.22 -2.10 22.11
N PHE A 133 -2.52 -1.01 22.37
CA PHE A 133 -1.60 -0.84 23.49
C PHE A 133 -2.25 -0.07 24.63
N SER A 134 -1.77 -0.31 25.84
CA SER A 134 -2.13 0.44 27.04
C SER A 134 -1.46 1.81 27.00
N LYS A 135 -2.24 2.86 27.22
CA LYS A 135 -1.72 4.23 27.28
C LYS A 135 -1.21 4.52 28.69
N VAL A 136 0.08 4.77 28.82
CA VAL A 136 0.68 5.22 30.08
C VAL A 136 0.21 6.66 30.34
N SER A 137 -0.64 6.86 31.35
CA SER A 137 -1.14 8.18 31.74
C SER A 137 -0.60 8.56 33.11
N SER A 138 0.29 9.55 33.17
CA SER A 138 0.74 10.17 34.42
C SER A 138 -0.40 11.01 35.02
N GLY A 139 -1.24 10.39 35.86
CA GLY A 139 -2.21 11.11 36.69
C GLY A 139 -3.69 10.74 36.52
N SER A 140 -4.05 9.66 35.83
CA SER A 140 -5.43 9.16 35.78
C SER A 140 -5.52 7.69 36.18
N PRO A 141 -6.46 7.28 37.06
CA PRO A 141 -6.70 5.88 37.39
C PRO A 141 -7.44 5.12 36.27
N LEU A 142 -7.86 5.80 35.20
CA LEU A 142 -8.57 5.19 34.07
C LEU A 142 -7.59 4.58 33.07
N VAL A 143 -7.72 3.27 32.85
CA VAL A 143 -7.00 2.55 31.79
C VAL A 143 -7.50 3.05 30.43
N ARG A 144 -6.59 3.56 29.62
CA ARG A 144 -6.84 3.99 28.24
C ARG A 144 -6.04 3.11 27.29
N PHE A 145 -6.53 2.97 26.07
CA PHE A 145 -5.86 2.20 25.03
C PHE A 145 -5.66 3.05 23.77
N THR A 146 -4.64 2.71 22.98
CA THR A 146 -4.18 3.43 21.79
C THR A 146 -3.60 2.45 20.76
N ASP A 147 -3.46 2.89 19.51
CA ASP A 147 -2.82 2.13 18.41
C ASP A 147 -1.30 2.37 18.33
N ARG A 148 -0.75 3.15 19.28
CA ARG A 148 0.66 3.50 19.37
C ARG A 148 1.31 2.82 20.56
N GLN A 149 2.49 2.24 20.34
CA GLN A 149 3.27 1.63 21.41
C GLN A 149 4.00 2.73 22.20
N ASP A 150 3.53 2.99 23.42
CA ASP A 150 4.19 3.89 24.38
C ASP A 150 5.09 3.11 25.37
N ASP A 151 4.70 1.87 25.71
CA ASP A 151 5.45 0.95 26.57
C ASP A 151 6.04 -0.19 25.73
N LEU A 152 7.36 -0.36 25.78
CA LEU A 152 8.08 -1.41 25.05
C LEU A 152 7.74 -2.82 25.54
N ASN A 153 7.25 -2.96 26.77
CA ASN A 153 6.84 -4.24 27.33
C ASN A 153 5.41 -4.65 26.93
N ASP A 154 4.61 -3.70 26.44
CA ASP A 154 3.27 -3.97 25.95
C ASP A 154 3.33 -4.36 24.46
N LEU A 155 3.02 -5.63 24.17
CA LEU A 155 2.96 -6.14 22.80
C LEU A 155 1.68 -5.73 22.07
N GLY A 156 0.69 -5.20 22.77
CA GLY A 156 -0.59 -4.73 22.20
C GLY A 156 -1.50 -5.84 21.66
N ASP A 157 -1.20 -7.09 21.99
CA ASP A 157 -1.84 -8.30 21.47
C ASP A 157 -2.74 -9.01 22.50
N GLY A 158 -2.84 -8.46 23.72
CA GLY A 158 -3.60 -9.07 24.81
C GLY A 158 -3.02 -10.41 25.25
N GLY A 159 -1.71 -10.61 25.13
CA GLY A 159 -1.03 -11.86 25.50
C GLY A 159 -1.48 -13.05 24.65
N GLY A 160 -1.74 -12.82 23.37
CA GLY A 160 -2.19 -13.85 22.41
C GLY A 160 -3.66 -14.25 22.53
N ALA A 161 -4.44 -13.62 23.40
CA ALA A 161 -5.87 -13.93 23.52
C ALA A 161 -6.65 -13.56 22.25
N PRO A 162 -7.68 -14.34 21.85
CA PRO A 162 -8.56 -13.96 20.76
C PRO A 162 -9.23 -12.61 21.03
N VAL A 163 -9.25 -11.75 20.00
CA VAL A 163 -9.87 -10.42 20.06
C VAL A 163 -11.39 -10.55 19.93
N TYR A 164 -11.83 -11.45 19.06
CA TYR A 164 -13.22 -11.82 18.88
C TYR A 164 -13.44 -13.24 19.40
N ARG A 165 -13.62 -14.22 18.51
CA ARG A 165 -13.99 -15.59 18.87
C ARG A 165 -12.86 -16.57 18.63
N TRP A 166 -12.23 -16.48 17.46
CA TRP A 166 -11.21 -17.42 16.99
C TRP A 166 -9.91 -16.73 16.64
N ILE A 167 -9.96 -15.47 16.19
CA ILE A 167 -8.81 -14.79 15.64
C ILE A 167 -8.12 -13.91 16.69
N SER A 168 -6.82 -14.14 16.86
CA SER A 168 -5.90 -13.38 17.69
C SER A 168 -5.50 -12.06 17.00
N MET A 169 -4.94 -11.13 17.78
CA MET A 169 -4.45 -9.85 17.22
C MET A 169 -3.37 -10.07 16.15
N LEU A 170 -2.48 -11.05 16.38
CA LEU A 170 -1.40 -11.38 15.47
C LEU A 170 -1.92 -11.89 14.12
N GLU A 171 -2.98 -12.70 14.13
CA GLU A 171 -3.58 -13.21 12.89
C GLU A 171 -4.23 -12.08 12.08
N PHE A 172 -4.96 -11.15 12.71
CA PHE A 172 -5.46 -9.95 12.01
C PHE A 172 -4.33 -9.13 11.40
N GLU A 173 -3.23 -8.94 12.13
CA GLU A 173 -2.06 -8.23 11.64
C GLU A 173 -1.41 -8.95 10.44
N ASN A 174 -1.33 -10.28 10.47
CA ASN A 174 -0.78 -11.08 9.39
C ASN A 174 -1.65 -11.02 8.14
N LEU A 175 -2.98 -11.12 8.28
CA LEU A 175 -3.93 -10.95 7.17
C LEU A 175 -3.80 -9.55 6.54
N ALA A 176 -3.66 -8.51 7.38
CA ALA A 176 -3.43 -7.14 6.91
C ALA A 176 -2.09 -6.97 6.18
N LYS A 177 -1.02 -7.61 6.67
CA LYS A 177 0.29 -7.62 6.01
C LYS A 177 0.26 -8.36 4.68
N GLU A 178 -0.43 -9.50 4.60
CA GLU A 178 -0.61 -10.24 3.35
C GLU A 178 -1.31 -9.38 2.29
N LEU A 179 -2.36 -8.66 2.66
CA LEU A 179 -2.99 -7.67 1.79
C LEU A 179 -1.97 -6.64 1.29
N VAL A 180 -1.23 -6.01 2.20
CA VAL A 180 -0.20 -5.02 1.88
C VAL A 180 0.85 -5.57 0.92
N GLU A 181 1.33 -6.80 1.13
CA GLU A 181 2.34 -7.43 0.28
C GLU A 181 1.86 -7.65 -1.16
N MET A 182 0.59 -8.02 -1.35
CA MET A 182 -0.01 -8.12 -2.68
C MET A 182 0.01 -6.76 -3.40
N PHE A 183 -0.41 -5.69 -2.73
CA PHE A 183 -0.41 -4.33 -3.30
C PHE A 183 1.01 -3.77 -3.54
N VAL A 184 1.96 -4.02 -2.63
CA VAL A 184 3.37 -3.62 -2.79
C VAL A 184 3.98 -4.30 -4.01
N SER A 185 3.76 -5.61 -4.16
CA SER A 185 4.27 -6.39 -5.29
C SER A 185 3.71 -5.88 -6.61
N GLU A 186 2.44 -5.51 -6.65
CA GLU A 186 1.82 -4.88 -7.80
C GLU A 186 2.40 -3.48 -8.10
N LEU A 187 2.59 -2.66 -7.05
CA LEU A 187 3.16 -1.32 -7.20
C LEU A 187 4.58 -1.36 -7.80
N ARG A 188 5.37 -2.36 -7.40
CA ARG A 188 6.74 -2.57 -7.90
C ARG A 188 6.74 -2.89 -9.39
N LEU A 189 5.83 -3.74 -9.86
CA LEU A 189 5.69 -4.02 -11.30
C LEU A 189 5.28 -2.76 -12.09
N LYS A 190 4.27 -2.04 -11.60
CA LYS A 190 3.82 -0.79 -12.26
C LYS A 190 4.92 0.28 -12.27
N ARG A 191 5.78 0.33 -11.24
CA ARG A 191 6.97 1.21 -11.22
C ARG A 191 7.95 0.83 -12.32
N ILE A 192 8.24 -0.45 -12.54
CA ILE A 192 9.14 -0.88 -13.63
C ILE A 192 8.60 -0.39 -14.97
N GLY A 193 7.28 -0.45 -15.19
CA GLY A 193 6.66 0.07 -16.40
C GLY A 193 6.76 1.59 -16.57
N LEU A 194 6.79 2.36 -15.47
CA LEU A 194 7.05 3.81 -15.49
C LEU A 194 8.53 4.17 -15.62
N GLY A 195 9.42 3.30 -15.13
CA GLY A 195 10.85 3.50 -14.96
C GLY A 195 11.72 2.84 -16.02
N SER A 196 11.20 2.56 -17.23
CA SER A 196 12.01 2.17 -18.40
C SER A 196 12.82 3.36 -18.97
N GLY A 197 13.41 4.11 -18.05
CA GLY A 197 14.37 5.20 -18.17
C GLY A 197 15.12 5.27 -16.84
N ASP A 198 15.98 4.27 -16.63
CA ASP A 198 17.06 4.13 -15.64
C ASP A 198 16.78 4.19 -14.11
N SER A 199 16.67 3.00 -13.51
CA SER A 199 17.24 2.45 -12.24
C SER A 199 17.20 3.15 -10.84
N PHE A 200 16.94 2.31 -9.81
CA PHE A 200 17.29 2.41 -8.36
C PHE A 200 16.31 3.04 -7.31
N PRO A 201 16.49 2.76 -5.98
CA PRO A 201 15.42 2.41 -5.02
C PRO A 201 14.79 3.61 -4.27
N LEU A 202 13.71 3.35 -3.54
CA LEU A 202 12.94 4.33 -2.72
C LEU A 202 13.28 4.13 -1.22
N PRO A 203 13.22 5.11 -0.28
CA PRO A 203 12.88 6.57 -0.30
C PRO A 203 14.06 7.48 0.19
N GLU A 204 14.12 8.81 0.02
CA GLU A 204 13.42 9.84 0.83
C GLU A 204 13.39 11.25 0.18
N ASN A 205 13.89 11.43 -1.05
CA ASN A 205 14.05 12.74 -1.69
C ASN A 205 13.50 12.78 -3.13
N TRP A 206 12.28 12.29 -3.35
CA TRP A 206 11.69 12.09 -4.68
C TRP A 206 11.26 13.38 -5.46
N LYS A 207 11.72 14.58 -5.06
CA LYS A 207 11.29 15.84 -5.67
C LYS A 207 12.19 16.40 -6.78
N ALA A 208 13.46 15.98 -6.90
CA ALA A 208 14.42 16.68 -7.76
C ALA A 208 14.58 16.06 -9.16
N ASP A 209 14.58 14.73 -9.29
CA ASP A 209 15.08 14.10 -10.52
C ASP A 209 14.01 13.73 -11.56
N VAL A 210 12.76 13.51 -11.13
CA VAL A 210 11.63 13.25 -12.04
C VAL A 210 11.30 14.46 -12.94
N LEU A 211 11.77 15.65 -12.57
CA LEU A 211 11.56 16.89 -13.32
C LEU A 211 12.65 17.17 -14.38
N GLN A 212 13.81 16.49 -14.34
CA GLN A 212 14.92 16.77 -15.26
C GLN A 212 14.99 15.87 -16.50
N ALA A 213 14.22 14.78 -16.57
CA ALA A 213 14.13 13.94 -17.78
C ALA A 213 13.21 14.56 -18.85
N ARG A 214 13.37 15.86 -19.12
CA ARG A 214 12.73 16.56 -20.24
C ARG A 214 13.79 16.81 -21.31
N ARG A 215 14.13 15.78 -22.09
CA ARG A 215 14.64 16.02 -23.45
C ARG A 215 13.46 16.01 -24.41
N PRO A 216 13.14 17.14 -25.06
CA PRO A 216 12.17 17.15 -26.15
C PRO A 216 12.79 16.38 -27.32
N GLY A 217 12.15 15.30 -27.77
CA GLY A 217 12.49 14.68 -29.06
C GLY A 217 12.64 13.15 -29.08
N HIS A 218 12.62 12.45 -27.94
CA HIS A 218 12.59 10.97 -27.97
C HIS A 218 11.15 10.47 -28.00
N THR A 219 10.75 9.91 -29.14
CA THR A 219 9.56 9.07 -29.25
C THR A 219 9.79 7.79 -28.43
N PRO A 220 8.88 7.41 -27.51
CA PRO A 220 9.02 6.14 -26.82
C PRO A 220 9.01 5.00 -27.85
N SER A 221 9.92 4.04 -27.72
CA SER A 221 9.98 2.89 -28.62
C SER A 221 8.71 2.03 -28.47
N HIS A 222 8.42 1.20 -29.48
CA HIS A 222 7.32 0.25 -29.44
C HIS A 222 7.38 -0.66 -28.20
N GLU A 223 8.58 -1.06 -27.79
CA GLU A 223 8.85 -1.87 -26.60
C GLU A 223 8.44 -1.14 -25.31
N VAL A 224 8.75 0.16 -25.20
CA VAL A 224 8.34 0.98 -24.05
C VAL A 224 6.82 1.04 -23.95
N LEU A 225 6.12 1.27 -25.07
CA LEU A 225 4.66 1.31 -25.11
C LEU A 225 4.02 -0.04 -24.76
N GLN A 226 4.62 -1.14 -25.21
CA GLN A 226 4.18 -2.49 -24.87
C GLN A 226 4.33 -2.75 -23.37
N VAL A 227 5.46 -2.37 -22.77
CA VAL A 227 5.71 -2.47 -21.33
C VAL A 227 4.73 -1.62 -20.52
N TYR A 228 4.41 -0.40 -20.98
CA TYR A 228 3.38 0.45 -20.37
C TYR A 228 2.01 -0.25 -20.39
N LEU A 229 1.59 -0.78 -21.54
CA LEU A 229 0.31 -1.45 -21.67
C LEU A 229 0.23 -2.69 -20.80
N THR A 230 1.21 -3.58 -20.86
CA THR A 230 1.19 -4.83 -20.08
C THR A 230 1.23 -4.55 -18.57
N SER A 231 2.09 -3.62 -18.13
CA SER A 231 2.23 -3.29 -16.70
C SER A 231 1.01 -2.60 -16.12
N TRP A 232 0.32 -1.76 -16.91
CA TRP A 232 -0.88 -1.09 -16.42
C TRP A 232 -2.13 -1.95 -16.58
N LEU A 233 -2.30 -2.67 -17.69
CA LEU A 233 -3.50 -3.47 -17.97
C LEU A 233 -3.65 -4.67 -17.04
N ALA A 234 -2.54 -5.30 -16.65
CA ALA A 234 -2.58 -6.52 -15.87
C ALA A 234 -2.31 -6.24 -14.39
N ASN A 235 -3.27 -6.56 -13.51
CA ASN A 235 -3.06 -6.57 -12.06
C ASN A 235 -2.50 -7.95 -11.64
N VAL A 236 -1.35 -8.35 -12.20
CA VAL A 236 -0.88 -9.75 -12.14
C VAL A 236 -0.53 -10.23 -10.73
N ASN A 237 -0.17 -9.33 -9.82
CA ASN A 237 0.20 -9.67 -8.45
C ASN A 237 -0.93 -9.51 -7.44
N ILE A 238 -2.07 -8.95 -7.87
CA ILE A 238 -3.27 -8.83 -7.04
C ILE A 238 -4.12 -10.07 -7.27
N LYS A 239 -4.01 -11.04 -6.35
CA LYS A 239 -4.88 -12.22 -6.31
C LYS A 239 -6.24 -11.80 -5.75
N THR A 240 -7.16 -11.38 -6.62
CA THR A 240 -8.49 -10.88 -6.21
C THR A 240 -9.25 -11.90 -5.36
N SER A 241 -9.20 -13.19 -5.69
CA SER A 241 -9.83 -14.24 -4.90
C SER A 241 -9.30 -14.31 -3.46
N ARG A 242 -7.97 -14.20 -3.26
CA ARG A 242 -7.37 -14.21 -1.92
C ARG A 242 -7.71 -12.95 -1.14
N ILE A 243 -7.74 -11.80 -1.83
CA ILE A 243 -8.19 -10.56 -1.20
C ILE A 243 -9.63 -10.70 -0.71
N ASP A 244 -10.53 -11.19 -1.56
CA ASP A 244 -11.94 -11.31 -1.21
C ASP A 244 -12.14 -12.32 -0.08
N GLU A 245 -11.42 -13.44 -0.09
CA GLU A 245 -11.36 -14.41 1.02
C GLU A 245 -10.91 -13.75 2.34
N ILE A 246 -9.85 -12.94 2.32
CA ILE A 246 -9.36 -12.25 3.53
C ILE A 246 -10.43 -11.28 4.06
N PHE A 247 -11.09 -10.52 3.18
CA PHE A 247 -12.16 -9.60 3.59
C PHE A 247 -13.37 -10.34 4.14
N GLU A 248 -13.77 -11.45 3.52
CA GLU A 248 -14.85 -12.31 4.00
C GLU A 248 -14.54 -12.89 5.38
N LEU A 249 -13.37 -13.52 5.56
CA LEU A 249 -12.94 -14.10 6.84
C LEU A 249 -12.95 -13.08 7.99
N VAL A 250 -12.43 -11.88 7.72
CA VAL A 250 -12.35 -10.82 8.74
C VAL A 250 -13.73 -10.22 9.02
N GLU A 251 -14.55 -9.99 7.99
CA GLU A 251 -15.90 -9.49 8.18
C GLU A 251 -16.76 -10.49 8.96
N GLU A 252 -16.70 -11.79 8.66
CA GLU A 252 -17.38 -12.84 9.42
C GLU A 252 -16.98 -12.82 10.89
N GLU A 253 -15.67 -12.77 11.19
CA GLU A 253 -15.18 -12.73 12.57
C GLU A 253 -15.63 -11.44 13.30
N MET A 254 -15.69 -10.29 12.60
CA MET A 254 -16.07 -9.00 13.17
C MET A 254 -17.59 -8.80 13.33
N GLN A 255 -18.40 -9.42 12.47
CA GLN A 255 -19.87 -9.35 12.44
C GLN A 255 -20.53 -10.19 13.52
N ILE A 256 -19.80 -11.07 14.21
CA ILE A 256 -20.32 -11.79 15.38
C ILE A 256 -20.49 -10.80 16.55
N LYS A 257 -21.63 -10.09 16.55
CA LYS A 257 -22.25 -9.48 17.71
C LYS A 257 -23.32 -10.43 18.24
N LEU A 258 -23.08 -10.98 19.43
CA LEU A 258 -24.06 -11.51 20.40
C LEU A 258 -25.08 -12.54 19.84
N ARG A 259 -24.71 -13.82 19.88
CA ARG A 259 -25.69 -14.85 20.26
C ARG A 259 -25.69 -14.95 21.78
#